data_AF-A0A260AHL9-F1
#
_entry.id   AF-A0A260AHL9-F1
#
_cell.length_a   1.000
_cell.length_b   1.000
_cell.length_c   1.000
_cell.angle_alpha   90.00
_cell.angle_beta   90.00
_cell.angle_gamma   90.00
#
_symmetry.space_group_name_H-M   'P 1'
#
loop_
_entity.id
_entity.type
_entity.pdbx_description
1 polymer ?
#
loop_
_entity_poly.entity_id
_entity_poly.type
_entity_poly.pdbx_seq_one_letter_code
_entity_poly.pdbx_strand_id
1 'polypeptide(L)'
;MAREPKQDRSRVTRQRLLEATIDSLAEQGWVATTVGVVAERAGVSRGATQHHFPTREDLITGALEYMFDTRMDDARREAQDIPPGPGRTKLVVERLVEYYTGPMFKAALQVWTAASADPELRDRIVPLEERFGRRAHQMAVENLGVDDNDPVTHRLVQATLDLARGLGLADVLTDDARRRVEIVRTWADVLDASLGARHSVVAGSVAG
;
A
#
# COMPACT_ATOMS: atom_id res chain seq x y z
N MET A 1 15.07 -35.09 -12.09
CA MET A 1 15.12 -33.76 -12.73
C MET A 1 14.03 -33.68 -13.80
N ALA A 2 13.48 -32.48 -14.03
CA ALA A 2 12.42 -32.11 -15.00
C ALA A 2 10.96 -31.97 -14.49
N ARG A 3 10.73 -31.25 -13.38
CA ARG A 3 9.41 -30.63 -13.04
C ARG A 3 9.39 -29.09 -13.19
N GLU A 4 10.53 -28.49 -13.50
CA GLU A 4 10.76 -27.03 -13.59
C GLU A 4 10.05 -26.30 -14.75
N PRO A 5 10.02 -26.78 -16.02
CA PRO A 5 9.54 -25.95 -17.14
C PRO A 5 8.04 -25.59 -17.08
N LYS A 6 7.22 -26.48 -16.49
CA LYS A 6 5.77 -26.29 -16.40
C LYS A 6 5.38 -25.40 -15.23
N GLN A 7 6.10 -25.49 -14.12
CA GLN A 7 5.89 -24.62 -12.95
C GLN A 7 6.30 -23.18 -13.24
N ASP A 8 7.40 -22.97 -13.96
CA ASP A 8 7.84 -21.62 -14.34
C ASP A 8 6.86 -20.95 -15.30
N ARG A 9 6.37 -21.67 -16.32
CA ARG A 9 5.32 -21.15 -17.22
C ARG A 9 4.03 -20.81 -16.49
N SER A 10 3.63 -21.65 -15.53
CA SER A 10 2.45 -21.42 -14.69
C SER A 10 2.60 -20.16 -13.83
N ARG A 11 3.78 -19.95 -13.22
CA ARG A 11 4.08 -18.74 -12.44
C ARG A 11 4.08 -17.48 -13.29
N VAL A 12 4.73 -17.51 -14.46
CA VAL A 12 4.75 -16.38 -15.41
C VAL A 12 3.34 -16.03 -15.89
N THR A 13 2.51 -17.04 -16.19
CA THR A 13 1.11 -16.83 -16.59
C THR A 13 0.31 -16.19 -15.47
N ARG A 14 0.45 -16.70 -14.23
CA ARG A 14 -0.23 -16.12 -13.07
C ARG A 14 0.18 -14.66 -12.87
N GLN A 15 1.48 -14.34 -12.92
CA GLN A 15 1.98 -12.98 -12.77
C GLN A 15 1.39 -12.03 -13.82
N ARG A 16 1.40 -12.41 -15.10
CA ARG A 16 0.81 -11.63 -16.19
C ARG A 16 -0.67 -11.30 -15.96
N LEU A 17 -1.44 -12.27 -15.43
CA LEU A 17 -2.85 -12.06 -15.09
C LEU A 17 -3.01 -11.03 -13.96
N LEU A 18 -2.14 -11.08 -12.94
CA LEU A 18 -2.17 -10.13 -11.82
C LEU A 18 -1.82 -8.72 -12.28
N GLU A 19 -0.74 -8.55 -13.06
CA GLU A 19 -0.32 -7.27 -13.63
C GLU A 19 -1.42 -6.69 -14.54
N ALA A 20 -1.96 -7.50 -15.45
CA ALA A 20 -3.05 -7.06 -16.31
C ALA A 20 -4.33 -6.68 -15.53
N THR A 21 -4.59 -7.32 -14.38
CA THR A 21 -5.70 -6.96 -13.50
C THR A 21 -5.49 -5.61 -12.84
N ILE A 22 -4.27 -5.38 -12.33
CA ILE A 22 -3.87 -4.10 -11.74
C ILE A 22 -4.01 -2.97 -12.76
N ASP A 23 -3.46 -3.14 -13.96
CA ASP A 23 -3.52 -2.13 -15.02
C ASP A 23 -4.97 -1.85 -15.44
N SER A 24 -5.79 -2.90 -15.54
CA SER A 24 -7.21 -2.76 -15.82
C SER A 24 -7.95 -1.97 -14.74
N LEU A 25 -7.67 -2.23 -13.45
CA LEU A 25 -8.26 -1.48 -12.35
C LEU A 25 -7.82 -0.01 -12.35
N ALA A 26 -6.54 0.25 -12.64
CA ALA A 26 -6.00 1.60 -12.67
C ALA A 26 -6.54 2.43 -13.84
N GLU A 27 -6.71 1.83 -15.02
CA GLU A 27 -7.10 2.56 -16.24
C GLU A 27 -8.60 2.55 -16.53
N GLN A 28 -9.28 1.43 -16.29
CA GLN A 28 -10.67 1.21 -16.68
C GLN A 28 -11.60 1.13 -15.47
N GLY A 29 -11.03 0.95 -14.28
CA GLY A 29 -11.75 0.88 -13.02
C GLY A 29 -12.39 -0.47 -12.71
N TRP A 30 -13.02 -0.54 -11.55
CA TRP A 30 -13.63 -1.74 -10.98
C TRP A 30 -14.62 -2.41 -11.95
N VAL A 31 -15.59 -1.66 -12.46
CA VAL A 31 -16.71 -2.20 -13.25
C VAL A 31 -16.25 -2.81 -14.57
N ALA A 32 -15.30 -2.15 -15.26
CA ALA A 32 -14.80 -2.62 -16.55
C ALA A 32 -13.80 -3.79 -16.45
N THR A 33 -13.21 -4.00 -15.27
CA THR A 33 -12.25 -5.07 -15.04
C THR A 33 -12.95 -6.43 -14.92
N THR A 34 -13.07 -7.13 -16.05
CA THR A 34 -13.64 -8.48 -16.14
C THR A 34 -12.57 -9.54 -16.42
N VAL A 35 -12.84 -10.80 -16.09
CA VAL A 35 -11.94 -11.93 -16.40
C VAL A 35 -11.59 -11.98 -17.89
N GLY A 36 -12.54 -11.63 -18.77
CA GLY A 36 -12.32 -11.59 -20.21
C GLY A 36 -11.34 -10.50 -20.63
N VAL A 37 -11.53 -9.27 -20.14
CA VAL A 37 -10.65 -8.12 -20.41
C VAL A 37 -9.23 -8.40 -19.90
N VAL A 38 -9.10 -8.95 -18.69
CA VAL A 38 -7.79 -9.29 -18.14
C VAL A 38 -7.12 -10.41 -18.93
N ALA A 39 -7.85 -11.45 -19.33
CA ALA A 39 -7.29 -12.55 -20.11
C ALA A 39 -6.73 -12.07 -21.46
N GLU A 40 -7.49 -11.24 -22.18
CA GLU A 40 -7.06 -10.63 -23.42
C GLU A 40 -5.80 -9.79 -23.22
N ARG A 41 -5.81 -8.91 -22.21
CA ARG A 41 -4.68 -8.03 -21.88
C ARG A 41 -3.42 -8.80 -21.50
N ALA A 42 -3.55 -9.89 -20.74
CA ALA A 42 -2.44 -10.75 -20.35
C ALA A 42 -1.91 -11.62 -21.51
N GLY A 43 -2.62 -11.67 -22.65
CA GLY A 43 -2.32 -12.59 -23.75
C GLY A 43 -2.52 -14.06 -23.37
N VAL A 44 -3.52 -14.35 -22.52
CA VAL A 44 -3.81 -15.67 -21.96
C VAL A 44 -5.23 -16.10 -22.34
N SER A 45 -5.45 -17.38 -22.60
CA SER A 45 -6.79 -17.87 -22.92
C SER A 45 -7.72 -17.82 -21.70
N ARG A 46 -9.02 -17.61 -21.91
CA ARG A 46 -10.02 -17.65 -20.82
C ARG A 46 -9.97 -18.93 -19.99
N GLY A 47 -9.76 -20.09 -20.63
CA GLY A 47 -9.63 -21.37 -19.93
C GLY A 47 -8.38 -21.46 -19.05
N ALA A 48 -7.25 -20.90 -19.50
CA ALA A 48 -6.05 -20.80 -18.68
C ALA A 48 -6.24 -19.80 -17.53
N THR A 49 -6.93 -18.68 -17.76
CA THR A 49 -7.28 -17.73 -16.68
C THR A 49 -8.14 -18.38 -15.62
N GLN A 50 -9.21 -19.09 -15.99
CA GLN A 50 -10.08 -19.81 -15.06
C GLN A 50 -9.36 -20.92 -14.29
N HIS A 51 -8.34 -21.53 -14.88
CA HIS A 51 -7.49 -22.49 -14.18
C HIS A 51 -6.69 -21.84 -13.04
N HIS A 52 -6.24 -20.60 -13.22
CA HIS A 52 -5.50 -19.85 -12.19
C HIS A 52 -6.42 -19.14 -11.19
N PHE A 53 -7.52 -18.57 -11.68
CA PHE A 53 -8.46 -17.76 -10.93
C PHE A 53 -9.89 -18.14 -11.36
N PRO A 54 -10.56 -19.02 -10.61
CA PRO A 54 -11.88 -19.52 -10.96
C PRO A 54 -12.93 -18.42 -11.10
N THR A 55 -12.84 -17.38 -10.27
CA THR A 55 -13.76 -16.25 -10.23
C THR A 55 -13.06 -14.92 -10.51
N ARG A 56 -13.85 -13.88 -10.82
CA ARG A 56 -13.36 -12.51 -10.93
C ARG A 56 -12.82 -12.04 -9.59
N GLU A 57 -13.50 -12.43 -8.52
CA GLU A 57 -13.18 -12.12 -7.14
C GLU A 57 -11.83 -12.74 -6.76
N ASP A 58 -11.51 -13.98 -7.19
CA ASP A 58 -10.19 -14.60 -7.00
C ASP A 58 -9.07 -13.85 -7.72
N LEU A 59 -9.34 -13.42 -8.94
CA LEU A 59 -8.42 -12.64 -9.75
C LEU A 59 -8.10 -11.29 -9.09
N ILE A 60 -9.13 -10.56 -8.65
CA ILE A 60 -8.99 -9.26 -7.97
C ILE A 60 -8.23 -9.42 -6.65
N THR A 61 -8.62 -10.36 -5.80
CA THR A 61 -7.97 -10.57 -4.50
C THR A 61 -6.51 -10.95 -4.67
N GLY A 62 -6.21 -11.84 -5.63
CA GLY A 62 -4.85 -12.19 -5.98
C GLY A 62 -4.05 -10.98 -6.49
N ALA A 63 -4.68 -10.12 -7.30
CA ALA A 63 -4.05 -8.91 -7.86
C ALA A 63 -3.73 -7.89 -6.77
N LEU A 64 -4.64 -7.68 -5.81
CA LEU A 64 -4.40 -6.81 -4.66
C LEU A 64 -3.29 -7.35 -3.76
N GLU A 65 -3.28 -8.67 -3.50
CA GLU A 65 -2.19 -9.29 -2.74
C GLU A 65 -0.84 -9.10 -3.43
N TYR A 66 -0.76 -9.38 -4.73
CA TYR A 66 0.44 -9.16 -5.53
C TYR A 66 0.89 -7.70 -5.55
N MET A 67 -0.06 -6.77 -5.69
CA MET A 67 0.19 -5.34 -5.64
C MET A 67 0.78 -4.92 -4.30
N PHE A 68 0.18 -5.36 -3.19
CA PHE A 68 0.67 -5.02 -1.86
C PHE A 68 2.05 -5.59 -1.63
N ASP A 69 2.30 -6.85 -1.98
CA ASP A 69 3.62 -7.47 -1.83
C ASP A 69 4.69 -6.71 -2.64
N THR A 70 4.40 -6.38 -3.89
CA THR A 70 5.32 -5.60 -4.76
C THR A 70 5.59 -4.21 -4.19
N ARG A 71 4.53 -3.49 -3.76
CA ARG A 71 4.66 -2.15 -3.17
C ARG A 71 5.45 -2.16 -1.87
N MET A 72 5.29 -3.19 -1.04
CA MET A 72 6.01 -3.31 0.22
C MET A 72 7.49 -3.65 0.00
N ASP A 73 7.81 -4.41 -1.06
CA ASP A 73 9.19 -4.67 -1.46
C ASP A 73 9.87 -3.40 -2.00
N ASP A 74 9.19 -2.64 -2.86
CA ASP A 74 9.72 -1.38 -3.40
C ASP A 74 9.94 -0.35 -2.29
N ALA A 75 8.94 -0.17 -1.41
CA ALA A 75 9.04 0.76 -0.31
C ALA A 75 10.12 0.35 0.71
N ARG A 76 10.40 -0.95 0.87
CA ARG A 76 11.52 -1.45 1.69
C ARG A 76 12.87 -1.15 1.05
N ARG A 77 12.99 -1.21 -0.28
CA ARG A 77 14.24 -0.86 -0.97
C ARG A 77 14.49 0.64 -0.88
N GLU A 78 13.49 1.46 -1.15
CA GLU A 78 13.59 2.92 -1.08
C GLU A 78 13.87 3.42 0.35
N ALA A 79 13.35 2.73 1.37
CA ALA A 79 13.66 3.01 2.78
C ALA A 79 15.15 2.98 3.11
N GLN A 80 15.93 2.15 2.40
CA GLN A 80 17.39 2.04 2.62
C GLN A 80 18.13 3.31 2.20
N ASP A 81 17.51 4.15 1.36
CA ASP A 81 18.11 5.36 0.82
C ASP A 81 17.80 6.61 1.66
N ILE A 82 16.96 6.51 2.70
CA ILE A 82 16.62 7.65 3.56
C ILE A 82 17.77 7.88 4.57
N PRO A 83 18.53 8.98 4.47
CA PRO A 83 19.65 9.20 5.37
C PRO A 83 19.20 9.39 6.82
N PRO A 84 20.01 8.99 7.81
CA PRO A 84 19.80 9.41 9.19
C PRO A 84 20.07 10.91 9.33
N GLY A 85 19.38 11.57 10.25
CA GLY A 85 19.63 12.96 10.62
C GLY A 85 18.47 13.92 10.36
N PRO A 86 18.74 15.24 10.44
CA PRO A 86 17.71 16.27 10.32
C PRO A 86 16.94 16.15 9.00
N GLY A 87 15.61 16.25 9.06
CA GLY A 87 14.73 16.15 7.90
C GLY A 87 14.30 14.73 7.52
N ARG A 88 14.80 13.69 8.23
CA ARG A 88 14.35 12.30 8.04
C ARG A 88 12.83 12.16 8.15
N THR A 89 12.23 12.69 9.22
CA THR A 89 10.77 12.63 9.44
C THR A 89 10.00 13.18 8.24
N LYS A 90 10.43 14.32 7.70
CA LYS A 90 9.81 14.93 6.53
C LYS A 90 9.85 14.02 5.30
N LEU A 91 11.03 13.48 4.97
CA LEU A 91 11.18 12.56 3.84
C LEU A 91 10.30 11.31 3.99
N VAL A 92 10.19 10.78 5.22
CA VAL A 92 9.34 9.62 5.50
C VAL A 92 7.87 9.96 5.30
N VAL A 93 7.39 11.10 5.84
CA VAL A 93 5.99 11.53 5.65
C VAL A 93 5.67 11.79 4.18
N GLU A 94 6.56 12.46 3.44
CA GLU A 94 6.41 12.70 2.01
C GLU A 94 6.26 11.38 1.24
N ARG A 95 7.12 10.39 1.51
CA ARG A 95 7.07 9.06 0.88
C ARG A 95 5.81 8.28 1.22
N LEU A 96 5.39 8.29 2.49
CA LEU A 96 4.14 7.66 2.90
C LEU A 96 2.98 8.24 2.09
N VAL A 97 2.89 9.57 1.97
CA VAL A 97 1.82 10.24 1.23
C VAL A 97 1.89 9.95 -0.27
N GLU A 98 3.08 9.85 -0.88
CA GLU A 98 3.26 9.42 -2.27
C GLU A 98 2.68 8.02 -2.52
N TYR A 99 2.87 7.06 -1.59
CA TYR A 99 2.29 5.72 -1.74
C TYR A 99 0.76 5.73 -1.76
N TYR A 100 0.15 6.55 -0.90
CA TYR A 100 -1.31 6.71 -0.78
C TYR A 100 -1.91 7.60 -1.88
N THR A 101 -1.13 8.38 -2.62
CA THR A 101 -1.63 9.21 -3.74
C THR A 101 -1.35 8.58 -5.11
N GLY A 102 -0.61 7.47 -5.17
CA GLY A 102 -0.30 6.77 -6.41
C GLY A 102 -1.49 6.00 -7.04
N PRO A 103 -1.39 5.64 -8.33
CA PRO A 103 -2.47 5.00 -9.10
C PRO A 103 -2.94 3.67 -8.49
N MET A 104 -2.03 2.91 -7.89
CA MET A 104 -2.31 1.63 -7.26
C MET A 104 -3.23 1.77 -6.04
N PHE A 105 -3.03 2.82 -5.23
CA PHE A 105 -3.93 3.09 -4.10
C PHE A 105 -5.31 3.49 -4.59
N LYS A 106 -5.41 4.29 -5.66
CA LYS A 106 -6.68 4.66 -6.28
C LYS A 106 -7.43 3.43 -6.82
N ALA A 107 -6.72 2.48 -7.42
CA ALA A 107 -7.29 1.20 -7.85
C ALA A 107 -7.79 0.37 -6.64
N ALA A 108 -7.00 0.27 -5.56
CA ALA A 108 -7.40 -0.42 -4.33
C ALA A 108 -8.65 0.20 -3.70
N LEU A 109 -8.73 1.53 -3.68
CA LEU A 109 -9.85 2.27 -3.12
C LEU A 109 -11.17 1.92 -3.82
N GLN A 110 -11.18 1.76 -5.13
CA GLN A 110 -12.37 1.31 -5.85
C GLN A 110 -12.83 -0.08 -5.39
N VAL A 111 -11.90 -0.99 -5.13
CA VAL A 111 -12.22 -2.32 -4.60
C VAL A 111 -12.74 -2.24 -3.17
N TRP A 112 -12.14 -1.42 -2.29
CA TRP A 112 -12.65 -1.21 -0.94
C TRP A 112 -14.05 -0.60 -0.93
N THR A 113 -14.31 0.37 -1.81
CA THR A 113 -15.65 0.95 -1.97
C THR A 113 -16.65 -0.12 -2.41
N ALA A 114 -16.30 -0.95 -3.41
CA ALA A 114 -17.16 -2.05 -3.84
C ALA A 114 -17.40 -3.06 -2.70
N ALA A 115 -16.35 -3.47 -2.00
CA ALA A 115 -16.42 -4.40 -0.88
C ALA A 115 -17.27 -3.86 0.29
N SER A 116 -17.33 -2.53 0.49
CA SER A 116 -18.16 -1.94 1.54
C SER A 116 -19.66 -2.21 1.37
N ALA A 117 -20.11 -2.50 0.15
CA ALA A 117 -21.50 -2.79 -0.19
C ALA A 117 -21.76 -4.29 -0.49
N ASP A 118 -20.74 -5.15 -0.42
CA ASP A 118 -20.79 -6.57 -0.74
C ASP A 118 -20.16 -7.39 0.39
N PRO A 119 -20.96 -8.08 1.23
CA PRO A 119 -20.45 -8.86 2.36
C PRO A 119 -19.46 -9.97 1.97
N GLU A 120 -19.68 -10.66 0.85
CA GLU A 120 -18.82 -11.76 0.42
C GLU A 120 -17.46 -11.23 -0.04
N LEU A 121 -17.46 -10.13 -0.79
CA LEU A 121 -16.23 -9.45 -1.16
C LEU A 121 -15.54 -8.83 0.06
N ARG A 122 -16.29 -8.26 1.01
CA ARG A 122 -15.75 -7.71 2.26
C ARG A 122 -14.95 -8.75 3.03
N ASP A 123 -15.49 -9.96 3.20
CA ASP A 123 -14.84 -11.04 3.94
C ASP A 123 -13.50 -11.45 3.29
N ARG A 124 -13.38 -11.28 1.96
CA ARG A 124 -12.17 -11.57 1.19
C ARG A 124 -11.15 -10.43 1.24
N ILE A 125 -11.61 -9.19 1.37
CA ILE A 125 -10.77 -7.99 1.26
C ILE A 125 -10.27 -7.48 2.62
N VAL A 126 -11.06 -7.60 3.70
CA VAL A 126 -10.66 -7.16 5.05
C VAL A 126 -9.32 -7.77 5.49
N PRO A 127 -9.06 -9.08 5.36
CA PRO A 127 -7.77 -9.65 5.75
C PRO A 127 -6.57 -9.06 4.99
N LEU A 128 -6.76 -8.71 3.71
CA LEU A 128 -5.73 -8.07 2.90
C LEU A 128 -5.48 -6.62 3.33
N GLU A 129 -6.54 -5.86 3.59
CA GLU A 129 -6.45 -4.47 4.07
C GLU A 129 -5.75 -4.41 5.43
N GLU A 130 -6.11 -5.29 6.35
CA GLU A 130 -5.44 -5.38 7.66
C GLU A 130 -3.96 -5.77 7.54
N ARG A 131 -3.64 -6.74 6.66
CA ARG A 131 -2.25 -7.15 6.40
C ARG A 131 -1.44 -5.97 5.83
N PHE A 132 -2.01 -5.23 4.88
CA PHE A 132 -1.40 -4.03 4.33
C PHE A 132 -1.19 -2.95 5.41
N GLY A 133 -2.23 -2.65 6.21
CA GLY A 133 -2.16 -1.67 7.28
C GLY A 133 -1.08 -2.00 8.31
N ARG A 134 -1.00 -3.26 8.77
CA ARG A 134 0.07 -3.71 9.68
C ARG A 134 1.46 -3.53 9.08
N ARG A 135 1.63 -3.87 7.81
CA ARG A 135 2.93 -3.75 7.14
C ARG A 135 3.32 -2.29 6.92
N ALA A 136 2.40 -1.45 6.46
CA ALA A 136 2.62 -0.01 6.29
C ALA A 136 3.01 0.66 7.61
N HIS A 137 2.36 0.27 8.72
CA HIS A 137 2.73 0.72 10.06
C HIS A 137 4.14 0.32 10.46
N GLN A 138 4.47 -0.97 10.34
CA GLN A 138 5.82 -1.44 10.63
C GLN A 138 6.88 -0.69 9.81
N MET A 139 6.61 -0.45 8.53
CA MET A 139 7.53 0.30 7.67
C MET A 139 7.68 1.76 8.10
N ALA A 140 6.59 2.42 8.50
CA ALA A 140 6.65 3.77 9.01
C ALA A 140 7.48 3.86 10.30
N VAL A 141 7.31 2.90 11.22
CA VAL A 141 8.13 2.78 12.44
C VAL A 141 9.61 2.59 12.10
N GLU A 142 9.93 1.63 11.24
CA GLU A 142 11.30 1.34 10.79
C GLU A 142 11.94 2.57 10.13
N ASN A 143 11.18 3.26 9.28
CA ASN A 143 11.65 4.44 8.57
C ASN A 143 11.78 5.67 9.47
N LEU A 144 10.92 5.86 10.45
CA LEU A 144 11.07 6.95 11.43
C LEU A 144 12.18 6.64 12.45
N GLY A 145 12.50 5.37 12.67
CA GLY A 145 13.50 4.95 13.66
C GLY A 145 13.03 5.19 15.10
N VAL A 146 11.76 4.91 15.37
CA VAL A 146 11.08 5.22 16.64
C VAL A 146 10.72 3.96 17.43
N ASP A 147 10.56 4.09 18.75
CA ASP A 147 10.09 3.01 19.61
C ASP A 147 8.56 2.92 19.60
N ASP A 148 8.03 1.88 18.95
CA ASP A 148 6.59 1.66 18.83
C ASP A 148 5.93 1.11 20.10
N ASN A 149 6.72 0.76 21.13
CA ASN A 149 6.15 0.36 22.43
C ASN A 149 5.60 1.56 23.22
N ASP A 150 6.05 2.79 22.91
CA ASP A 150 5.44 4.00 23.46
C ASP A 150 4.04 4.20 22.85
N PRO A 151 2.95 4.14 23.64
CA PRO A 151 1.59 4.26 23.12
C PRO A 151 1.30 5.59 22.43
N VAL A 152 2.08 6.64 22.70
CA VAL A 152 1.93 7.92 21.98
C VAL A 152 2.61 7.87 20.63
N THR A 153 3.85 7.38 20.57
CA THR A 153 4.57 7.14 19.31
C THR A 153 3.77 6.26 18.37
N HIS A 154 3.21 5.14 18.85
CA HIS A 154 2.34 4.26 18.08
C HIS A 154 1.16 5.03 17.45
N ARG A 155 0.45 5.84 18.25
CA ARG A 155 -0.69 6.63 17.76
C ARG A 155 -0.27 7.72 16.77
N LEU A 156 0.90 8.33 16.93
CA LEU A 156 1.42 9.32 15.99
C LEU A 156 1.76 8.70 14.62
N VAL A 157 2.32 7.50 14.62
CA VAL A 157 2.59 6.74 13.39
C VAL A 157 1.25 6.39 12.72
N GLN A 158 0.28 5.85 13.46
CA GLN A 158 -1.06 5.56 12.91
C GLN A 158 -1.75 6.81 12.36
N ALA A 159 -1.74 7.92 13.11
CA ALA A 159 -2.30 9.19 12.66
C ALA A 159 -1.65 9.69 11.36
N THR A 160 -0.36 9.44 11.18
CA THR A 160 0.36 9.77 9.94
C THR A 160 -0.14 8.95 8.75
N LEU A 161 -0.39 7.65 8.95
CA LEU A 161 -0.95 6.79 7.90
C LEU A 161 -2.40 7.14 7.57
N ASP A 162 -3.20 7.46 8.58
CA ASP A 162 -4.59 7.89 8.39
C ASP A 162 -4.67 9.24 7.66
N LEU A 163 -3.78 10.18 8.00
CA LEU A 163 -3.62 11.43 7.26
C LEU A 163 -3.24 11.16 5.80
N ALA A 164 -2.23 10.33 5.56
CA ALA A 164 -1.78 9.98 4.21
C ALA A 164 -2.91 9.34 3.39
N ARG A 165 -3.67 8.41 3.99
CA ARG A 165 -4.85 7.79 3.38
C ARG A 165 -5.93 8.83 3.05
N GLY A 166 -6.19 9.76 3.96
CA GLY A 166 -7.16 10.85 3.74
C GLY A 166 -6.76 11.80 2.61
N LEU A 167 -5.47 12.13 2.51
CA LEU A 167 -4.93 12.92 1.39
C LEU A 167 -5.01 12.15 0.07
N GLY A 168 -4.72 10.84 0.09
CA GLY A 168 -4.90 9.95 -1.05
C GLY A 168 -6.33 9.92 -1.58
N LEU A 169 -7.32 9.89 -0.67
CA LEU A 169 -8.74 9.99 -1.02
C LEU A 169 -9.12 11.36 -1.61
N ALA A 170 -8.61 12.45 -1.05
CA ALA A 170 -8.87 13.81 -1.55
C ALA A 170 -8.35 14.02 -2.99
N ASP A 171 -7.21 13.41 -3.32
CA ASP A 171 -6.56 13.46 -4.65
C ASP A 171 -7.30 12.64 -5.75
N VAL A 172 -8.38 11.93 -5.41
CA VAL A 172 -9.13 11.11 -6.39
C VAL A 172 -9.94 11.97 -7.37
N LEU A 173 -10.52 13.08 -6.91
CA LEU A 173 -11.47 13.88 -7.71
C LEU A 173 -10.90 15.21 -8.19
N THR A 174 -9.96 15.79 -7.46
CA THR A 174 -9.41 17.11 -7.75
C THR A 174 -7.90 17.12 -7.52
N ASP A 175 -7.16 17.81 -8.38
CA ASP A 175 -5.74 18.07 -8.12
C ASP A 175 -5.62 19.01 -6.91
N ASP A 176 -5.19 18.45 -5.78
CA ASP A 176 -4.93 19.19 -4.54
C ASP A 176 -3.43 19.29 -4.20
N ALA A 177 -2.55 19.04 -5.17
CA ALA A 177 -1.10 18.88 -4.95
C ALA A 177 -0.48 20.03 -4.14
N ARG A 178 -0.83 21.28 -4.44
CA ARG A 178 -0.33 22.45 -3.69
C ARG A 178 -0.72 22.40 -2.21
N ARG A 179 -2.01 22.18 -1.93
CA ARG A 179 -2.54 22.09 -0.56
C ARG A 179 -1.94 20.88 0.17
N ARG A 180 -1.80 19.76 -0.53
CA ARG A 180 -1.21 18.53 0.01
C ARG A 180 0.22 18.75 0.46
N VAL A 181 1.07 19.39 -0.36
CA VAL A 181 2.46 19.70 0.00
C VAL A 181 2.54 20.55 1.27
N GLU A 182 1.67 21.56 1.42
CA GLU A 182 1.62 22.42 2.60
C GLU A 182 1.20 21.65 3.87
N ILE A 183 0.21 20.77 3.76
CA ILE A 183 -0.25 19.90 4.86
C ILE A 183 0.87 18.93 5.27
N VAL A 184 1.50 18.27 4.29
CA VAL A 184 2.57 17.30 4.53
C VAL A 184 3.75 17.95 5.25
N ARG A 185 4.17 19.13 4.79
CA ARG A 185 5.24 19.89 5.43
C ARG A 185 4.89 20.24 6.88
N THR A 186 3.70 20.80 7.11
CA THR A 186 3.26 21.20 8.44
C THR A 186 3.17 20.00 9.39
N TRP A 187 2.60 18.88 8.91
CA TRP A 187 2.50 17.67 9.71
C TRP A 187 3.86 17.07 10.02
N ALA A 188 4.79 17.05 9.06
CA ALA A 188 6.15 16.56 9.28
C ALA A 188 6.87 17.35 10.39
N ASP A 189 6.74 18.68 10.40
CA ASP A 189 7.34 19.53 11.44
C ASP A 189 6.76 19.22 12.83
N VAL A 190 5.43 19.02 12.91
CA VAL A 190 4.73 18.63 14.16
C VAL A 190 5.16 17.25 14.64
N LEU A 191 5.25 16.29 13.72
CA LEU A 191 5.64 14.91 14.02
C LEU A 191 7.09 14.87 14.51
N ASP A 192 8.00 15.56 13.83
CA ASP A 192 9.42 15.60 14.18
C ASP A 192 9.65 16.17 15.60
N ALA A 193 9.00 17.30 15.91
CA ALA A 193 9.05 17.89 17.24
C ALA A 193 8.45 16.95 18.32
N SER A 194 7.34 16.28 18.00
CA SER A 194 6.66 15.36 18.92
C SER A 194 7.46 14.10 19.22
N LEU A 195 8.19 13.58 18.23
CA LEU A 195 9.07 12.41 18.39
C LEU A 195 10.39 12.78 19.08
N GLY A 196 11.01 13.91 18.70
CA GLY A 196 12.26 14.38 19.29
C GLY A 196 12.16 14.70 20.78
N ALA A 197 11.02 15.26 21.23
CA ALA A 197 10.74 15.49 22.64
C ALA A 197 10.72 14.18 23.46
N ARG A 198 10.31 13.06 22.85
CA ARG A 198 10.19 11.76 23.53
C ARG A 198 11.50 10.99 23.60
N HIS A 199 12.35 11.08 22.58
CA HIS A 199 13.72 10.55 22.67
C HIS A 199 14.51 11.16 23.84
N SER A 200 14.27 12.43 24.15
CA SER A 200 14.93 13.15 25.25
C SER A 200 14.44 12.72 26.64
N VAL A 201 13.15 12.34 26.78
CA VAL A 201 12.56 11.91 28.06
C VAL A 201 13.00 10.50 28.46
N VAL A 202 13.11 9.58 27.49
CA VAL A 202 13.57 8.20 27.76
C VAL A 202 15.05 8.18 28.17
N ALA A 203 15.90 9.00 27.53
CA ALA A 203 17.31 9.10 27.89
C ALA A 203 17.55 9.69 29.30
N GLY A 204 16.67 10.57 29.78
CA GLY A 204 16.75 11.15 31.13
C GLY A 204 16.28 10.20 32.25
N SER A 205 15.42 9.23 31.93
CA SER A 205 14.85 8.27 32.90
C SER A 205 15.80 7.12 33.27
N VAL A 206 16.85 6.88 32.48
CA VAL A 206 17.83 5.79 32.72
C VAL A 206 19.06 6.31 33.49
N ALA A 207 19.20 7.64 33.64
CA ALA A 207 20.34 8.30 34.26
C ALA A 207 20.10 8.80 35.70
N GLY A 208 18.97 8.45 36.32
CA GLY A 208 18.61 8.81 37.70
C GLY A 208 18.18 7.59 38.50
#